data_AF-A0ABD5S4D1-F1
#
_entry.id   AF-A0ABD5S4D1-F1
#
_cell.length_a   1.000
_cell.length_b   1.000
_cell.length_c   1.000
_cell.angle_alpha   90.00
_cell.angle_beta   90.00
_cell.angle_gamma   90.00
#
_symmetry.space_group_name_H-M   'P 1'
#
loop_
_entity.id
_entity.type
_entity.pdbx_description
1 polymer ?
#
loop_
_entity_poly.entity_id
_entity_poly.type
_entity_poly.pdbx_seq_one_letter_code
_entity_poly.pdbx_strand_id
1 'polypeptide(L)' 'MENRTIGDDLAEATISLENAIDNEQYDELPPSDQAYLQEALYFLNIVQSNAE' A
#
# COMPACT_ATOMS: atom_id res chain seq x y z
N MET A 1 7.37 -23.17 -8.96
CA MET A 1 6.48 -22.12 -8.43
C MET A 1 6.96 -21.84 -7.02
N GLU A 2 7.41 -20.62 -6.74
CA GLU A 2 7.79 -20.24 -5.37
C GLU A 2 6.54 -20.23 -4.49
N ASN A 3 6.69 -20.69 -3.26
CA ASN A 3 5.60 -20.84 -2.30
C ASN A 3 5.39 -19.49 -1.58
N ARG A 4 4.82 -18.52 -2.29
CA ARG A 4 4.47 -17.20 -1.74
C ARG A 4 3.27 -17.31 -0.80
N THR A 5 3.33 -16.65 0.34
CA THR A 5 2.24 -16.53 1.29
C THR A 5 1.41 -15.27 1.00
N ILE A 6 0.19 -15.22 1.54
CA ILE A 6 -0.62 -13.99 1.49
C ILE A 6 0.05 -12.82 2.23
N GLY A 7 0.88 -13.11 3.25
CA GLY A 7 1.67 -12.09 3.94
C GLY A 7 2.71 -11.45 3.02
N ASP A 8 3.38 -12.25 2.19
CA ASP A 8 4.37 -11.75 1.21
C ASP A 8 3.71 -10.84 0.17
N ASP A 9 2.52 -11.21 -0.30
CA ASP A 9 1.76 -10.42 -1.28
C ASP A 9 1.28 -9.09 -0.67
N LEU A 10 0.85 -9.08 0.60
CA LEU A 10 0.43 -7.86 1.30
C LEU A 10 1.62 -6.94 1.59
N ALA A 11 2.77 -7.48 1.95
CA ALA A 11 4.00 -6.70 2.15
C ALA A 11 4.45 -6.05 0.85
N GLU A 12 4.44 -6.78 -0.28
CA GLU A 12 4.79 -6.24 -1.59
C GLU A 12 3.82 -5.13 -2.03
N ALA A 13 2.52 -5.32 -1.82
CA ALA A 13 1.50 -4.31 -2.13
C ALA A 13 1.70 -3.03 -1.30
N THR A 14 2.05 -3.17 -0.03
CA THR A 14 2.32 -2.05 0.89
C THR A 14 3.50 -1.24 0.41
N ILE A 15 4.64 -1.89 0.16
CA ILE A 15 5.86 -1.23 -0.36
C ILE A 15 5.57 -0.54 -1.71
N SER A 16 4.82 -1.20 -2.58
CA SER A 16 4.46 -0.62 -3.89
C SER A 16 3.62 0.64 -3.75
N LEU A 17 2.70 0.65 -2.78
CA LEU A 17 1.82 1.78 -2.51
C LEU A 17 2.55 2.93 -1.80
N GLU A 18 3.44 2.64 -0.85
CA GLU A 18 4.33 3.63 -0.24
C GLU A 18 5.18 4.34 -1.30
N ASN A 19 5.81 3.56 -2.20
CA ASN A 19 6.57 4.12 -3.31
C ASN A 19 5.72 4.97 -4.27
N ALA A 20 4.44 4.63 -4.45
CA ALA A 20 3.52 5.39 -5.30
C ALA A 20 3.12 6.72 -4.64
N ILE A 21 2.99 6.74 -3.31
CA ILE A 21 2.69 7.95 -2.52
C ILE A 21 3.91 8.87 -2.42
N ASP A 22 5.11 8.32 -2.29
CA ASP A 22 6.35 9.09 -2.23
C ASP A 22 6.81 9.64 -3.60
N ASN A 23 6.11 9.26 -4.68
CA ASN A 23 6.41 9.71 -6.04
C ASN A 23 6.00 11.17 -6.26
N GLU A 24 6.81 11.95 -6.97
CA GLU A 24 6.52 13.36 -7.30
C GLU A 24 5.18 13.56 -8.04
N GLN A 25 4.70 12.55 -8.77
CA GLN A 25 3.41 12.58 -9.47
C GLN A 25 2.20 12.40 -8.54
N TYR A 26 2.41 11.97 -7.29
CA TYR A 26 1.35 11.83 -6.31
C TYR A 26 0.66 13.18 -6.03
N ASP A 27 1.45 14.25 -5.91
CA ASP A 27 0.95 15.60 -5.66
C ASP A 27 0.18 16.18 -6.87
N GLU A 28 0.33 15.59 -8.06
CA GLU A 28 -0.43 15.95 -9.26
C GLU A 28 -1.84 15.32 -9.29
N LEU A 29 -2.10 14.32 -8.44
CA LEU A 29 -3.40 13.65 -8.39
C LEU A 29 -4.48 14.53 -7.77
N PRO A 30 -5.77 14.34 -8.13
CA PRO A 30 -6.87 14.94 -7.42
C PRO A 30 -6.82 14.60 -5.91
N PRO A 31 -7.22 15.52 -5.01
CA PRO A 31 -7.20 15.26 -3.57
C PRO A 31 -7.99 14.01 -3.13
N SER A 32 -9.05 13.65 -3.86
CA SER A 32 -9.79 12.41 -3.62
C SER A 32 -8.95 11.17 -3.84
N ASP A 33 -8.14 11.17 -4.89
CA ASP A 33 -7.35 10.01 -5.31
C ASP A 33 -6.14 9.85 -4.40
N GLN A 34 -5.53 10.97 -4.00
CA GLN A 34 -4.54 11.01 -2.93
C GLN A 34 -5.09 10.39 -1.64
N ALA A 35 -6.31 10.78 -1.23
CA ALA A 35 -6.95 10.25 -0.03
C ALA A 35 -7.24 8.74 -0.13
N TYR A 36 -7.70 8.24 -1.27
CA TYR A 36 -7.92 6.80 -1.46
C TYR A 36 -6.63 5.99 -1.38
N LEU A 37 -5.51 6.50 -1.91
CA LEU A 37 -4.22 5.84 -1.80
C LEU A 37 -3.73 5.78 -0.34
N GLN A 38 -3.89 6.87 0.42
CA GLN A 38 -3.57 6.90 1.85
C GLN A 38 -4.46 5.96 2.66
N GLU A 39 -5.76 5.90 2.35
CA GLU A 39 -6.70 5.00 3.00
C GLU A 39 -6.37 3.53 2.70
N ALA A 40 -6.03 3.21 1.45
CA ALA A 40 -5.59 1.87 1.07
C ALA A 40 -4.31 1.46 1.83
N LEU A 41 -3.32 2.36 1.95
CA LEU A 41 -2.10 2.11 2.71
C LEU A 41 -2.39 1.89 4.20
N TYR A 42 -3.26 2.72 4.78
CA TYR A 42 -3.69 2.58 6.17
C TYR A 42 -4.31 1.20 6.45
N PHE A 43 -5.23 0.74 5.59
CA PHE A 43 -5.85 -0.57 5.78
C PHE A 43 -4.88 -1.74 5.56
N LEU A 44 -3.97 -1.64 4.60
CA LEU A 44 -2.93 -2.65 4.41
C LEU A 44 -2.03 -2.78 5.65
N ASN A 45 -1.64 -1.66 6.25
CA ASN A 45 -0.85 -1.65 7.48
C ASN A 45 -1.61 -2.29 8.66
N ILE A 46 -2.90 -1.97 8.84
CA ILE A 46 -3.73 -2.60 9.87
C ILE A 46 -3.81 -4.12 9.70
N VAL A 47 -4.05 -4.59 8.48
CA VAL A 47 -4.21 -6.03 8.22
C VAL A 47 -2.92 -6.77 8.55
N GLN A 48 -1.76 -6.19 8.24
CA GLN A 48 -0.46 -6.80 8.53
C GLN A 48 -0.11 -6.77 10.02
N SER A 49 -0.38 -5.66 10.74
CA SER A 49 -0.14 -5.59 12.19
C SER A 49 -1.00 -6.55 13.00
N ASN A 50 -2.17 -6.96 12.48
CA ASN A 50 -3.02 -7.97 13.11
C ASN A 50 -2.65 -9.42 12.72
N ALA A 51 -1.75 -9.59 11.75
CA ALA A 51 -1.26 -10.90 11.32
C ALA A 51 -0.01 -11.36 12.10
N GLU A 52 0.64 -10.44 12.82
CA GLU A 52 1.72 -10.69 13.79
C GLU A 52 1.18 -11.10 15.17
#